data_AF-A0AAE9L2E4-F1
#
_entry.id   AF-A0AAE9L2E4-F1
#
_cell.length_a   1.000
_cell.length_b   1.000
_cell.length_c   1.000
_cell.angle_alpha   90.00
_cell.angle_beta   90.00
_cell.angle_gamma   90.00
#
_symmetry.space_group_name_H-M   'P 1'
#
loop_
_entity.id
_entity.type
_entity.pdbx_description
1 polymer ?
#
loop_
_entity_poly.entity_id
_entity_poly.type
_entity_poly.pdbx_seq_one_letter_code
_entity_poly.pdbx_strand_id
1 'polypeptide(L)'
;MTTRLHTAPVQQATGQAAELFGTIRKSLGKVPNMYATIGSNAPAVLAQTLHAGEVVKGSSLSARELEAINLSVSEHSGCDYCVAAHTMIAKLAGYTAEETRQLRQGSYPQDARTDALVQFALELVRTRGTLPAASVEAVRAAGFNDTQIVEAVHAVGAILFTNMINRVNDTTLDFPAV
;
A
#
# COMPACT_ATOMS: atom_id res chain seq x y z
N MET A 1 20.38 12.25 -2.95
CA MET A 1 20.69 10.82 -2.73
C MET A 1 20.43 10.09 -4.03
N THR A 2 21.35 9.23 -4.46
CA THR A 2 21.16 8.33 -5.60
C THR A 2 20.41 7.10 -5.10
N THR A 3 19.30 6.74 -5.74
CA THR A 3 18.58 5.49 -5.48
C THR A 3 19.52 4.29 -5.68
N ARG A 4 19.23 3.16 -5.03
CA ARG A 4 20.12 1.98 -5.05
C ARG A 4 19.97 1.12 -6.31
N LEU A 5 18.79 1.10 -6.92
CA LEU A 5 18.58 0.42 -8.20
C LEU A 5 18.75 1.41 -9.35
N HIS A 6 19.36 0.93 -10.43
CA HIS A 6 19.42 1.67 -11.68
C HIS A 6 18.00 1.85 -12.23
N THR A 7 17.63 3.08 -12.55
CA THR A 7 16.34 3.42 -13.16
C THR A 7 16.61 4.25 -14.40
N ALA A 8 16.29 3.70 -15.58
CA ALA A 8 16.40 4.44 -16.82
C ALA A 8 15.42 5.61 -16.84
N PRO A 9 15.74 6.74 -17.49
CA PRO A 9 14.79 7.84 -17.65
C PRO A 9 13.49 7.35 -18.28
N VAL A 10 12.35 7.71 -17.68
CA VAL A 10 11.01 7.29 -18.14
C VAL A 10 10.78 7.61 -19.63
N GLN A 11 11.35 8.71 -20.13
CA GLN A 11 11.24 9.14 -21.53
C GLN A 11 12.02 8.25 -22.51
N GLN A 12 12.99 7.47 -22.01
CA GLN A 12 13.80 6.54 -22.80
C GLN A 12 13.25 5.10 -22.74
N ALA A 13 12.18 4.85 -22.00
CA ALA A 13 11.56 3.54 -21.93
C ALA A 13 11.04 3.11 -23.30
N THR A 14 11.15 1.82 -23.59
CA THR A 14 10.62 1.19 -24.80
C THR A 14 9.78 -0.04 -24.45
N GLY A 15 9.04 -0.57 -25.43
CA GLY A 15 8.19 -1.76 -25.24
C GLY A 15 7.17 -1.61 -24.11
N GLN A 16 6.96 -2.68 -23.36
CA GLN A 16 5.94 -2.75 -22.30
C GLN A 16 6.11 -1.67 -21.22
N ALA A 17 7.34 -1.30 -20.85
CA ALA A 17 7.58 -0.25 -19.86
C ALA A 17 7.01 1.10 -20.33
N ALA A 18 7.23 1.45 -21.60
CA ALA A 18 6.75 2.70 -22.17
C ALA A 18 5.22 2.78 -22.18
N GLU A 19 4.57 1.67 -22.52
CA GLU A 19 3.10 1.55 -22.51
C GLU A 19 2.54 1.73 -21.10
N LEU A 20 3.08 1.02 -20.11
CA LEU A 20 2.67 1.11 -18.72
C LEU A 20 2.89 2.52 -18.14
N PHE A 21 4.05 3.12 -18.40
CA PHE A 21 4.33 4.51 -18.01
C PHE A 21 3.37 5.50 -18.67
N GLY A 22 2.98 5.26 -19.92
CA GLY A 22 1.95 6.01 -20.62
C GLY A 22 0.60 5.96 -19.89
N THR A 23 0.16 4.76 -19.50
CA THR A 23 -1.09 4.56 -18.75
C THR A 23 -1.05 5.23 -17.37
N ILE A 24 0.03 5.02 -16.61
CA ILE A 24 0.22 5.62 -15.28
C ILE A 24 0.13 7.15 -15.36
N ARG A 25 0.85 7.75 -16.31
CA ARG A 25 0.85 9.21 -16.51
C ARG A 25 -0.54 9.75 -16.88
N LYS A 26 -1.34 9.02 -17.67
CA LYS A 26 -2.73 9.42 -17.98
C LYS A 26 -3.59 9.42 -16.72
N SER A 27 -3.40 8.45 -15.82
CA SER A 27 -4.19 8.35 -14.58
C SER A 27 -3.74 9.29 -13.46
N LEU A 28 -2.42 9.52 -13.31
CA LEU A 28 -1.84 10.21 -12.15
C LEU A 28 -1.15 11.54 -12.50
N GLY A 29 -1.13 11.92 -13.77
CA GLY A 29 -0.43 13.12 -14.27
C GLY A 29 1.10 12.98 -14.36
N LYS A 30 1.69 11.99 -13.68
CA LYS A 30 3.13 11.67 -13.69
C LYS A 30 3.36 10.18 -13.49
N VAL A 31 4.61 9.73 -13.61
CA VAL A 31 5.04 8.39 -13.23
C VAL A 31 5.76 8.48 -11.88
N PRO A 32 5.15 8.01 -10.77
CA PRO A 32 5.82 7.91 -9.47
C PRO A 32 7.16 7.20 -9.53
N ASN A 33 8.13 7.65 -8.73
CA ASN A 33 9.50 7.13 -8.72
C ASN A 33 9.56 5.61 -8.45
N MET A 34 8.68 5.10 -7.60
CA MET A 34 8.55 3.65 -7.36
C MET A 34 8.18 2.90 -8.65
N TYR A 35 7.17 3.38 -9.39
CA TYR A 35 6.76 2.74 -10.64
C TYR A 35 7.84 2.86 -11.72
N ALA A 36 8.54 4.00 -11.80
CA ALA A 36 9.68 4.15 -12.69
C ALA A 36 10.76 3.08 -12.40
N THR A 37 11.07 2.86 -11.12
CA THR A 37 12.04 1.86 -10.67
C THR A 37 11.62 0.44 -11.08
N ILE A 38 10.38 0.05 -10.77
CA ILE A 38 9.87 -1.30 -11.10
C ILE A 38 9.81 -1.47 -12.62
N GLY A 39 9.19 -0.54 -13.33
CA GLY A 39 8.98 -0.63 -14.78
C GLY A 39 10.28 -0.61 -15.58
N SER A 40 11.29 0.13 -15.12
CA SER A 40 12.59 0.16 -15.79
C SER A 40 13.35 -1.18 -15.68
N ASN A 41 13.09 -1.98 -14.64
CA ASN A 41 13.84 -3.21 -14.37
C ASN A 41 13.03 -4.47 -14.69
N ALA A 42 11.71 -4.43 -14.46
CA ALA A 42 10.81 -5.55 -14.62
C ALA A 42 9.40 -5.08 -15.02
N PRO A 43 9.16 -4.76 -16.32
CA PRO A 43 7.88 -4.25 -16.80
C PRO A 43 6.69 -5.18 -16.50
N ALA A 44 6.88 -6.50 -16.60
CA ALA A 44 5.85 -7.48 -16.25
C ALA A 44 5.46 -7.43 -14.76
N VAL A 45 6.42 -7.14 -13.87
CA VAL A 45 6.17 -6.95 -12.43
C VAL A 45 5.41 -5.64 -12.20
N LEU A 46 5.74 -4.57 -12.93
CA LEU A 46 4.95 -3.33 -12.88
C LEU A 46 3.51 -3.57 -13.34
N ALA A 47 3.29 -4.31 -14.43
CA ALA A 47 1.95 -4.65 -14.90
C ALA A 47 1.15 -5.41 -13.81
N GLN A 48 1.78 -6.41 -13.18
CA GLN A 48 1.15 -7.14 -12.08
C GLN A 48 0.88 -6.23 -10.86
N THR A 49 1.79 -5.30 -10.54
CA THR A 49 1.63 -4.36 -9.43
C THR A 49 0.42 -3.44 -9.65
N LEU A 50 0.27 -2.91 -10.87
CA LEU A 50 -0.89 -2.09 -11.24
C LEU A 50 -2.18 -2.89 -11.16
N HIS A 51 -2.18 -4.12 -11.70
CA HIS A 51 -3.33 -5.00 -11.64
C HIS A 51 -3.73 -5.35 -10.20
N ALA A 52 -2.76 -5.63 -9.32
CA ALA A 52 -3.03 -5.84 -7.90
C ALA A 52 -3.67 -4.60 -7.26
N GLY A 53 -3.22 -3.39 -7.61
CA GLY A 53 -3.84 -2.14 -7.18
C GLY A 53 -5.29 -2.00 -7.66
N GLU A 54 -5.60 -2.39 -8.90
CA GLU A 54 -6.97 -2.41 -9.42
C GLU A 54 -7.86 -3.42 -8.68
N VAL A 55 -7.35 -4.62 -8.41
CA VAL A 55 -8.07 -5.66 -7.63
C VAL A 55 -8.34 -5.19 -6.21
N VAL A 56 -7.35 -4.60 -5.53
CA VAL A 56 -7.52 -4.01 -4.19
C VAL A 56 -8.58 -2.91 -4.21
N LYS A 57 -8.54 -1.99 -5.18
CA LYS A 57 -9.53 -0.92 -5.32
C LYS A 57 -10.95 -1.42 -5.65
N GLY A 58 -11.06 -2.56 -6.35
CA GLY A 58 -12.32 -3.20 -6.71
C GLY A 58 -12.89 -4.12 -5.63
N SER A 59 -12.22 -4.25 -4.48
CA SER A 59 -12.66 -5.08 -3.36
C SER A 59 -13.93 -4.54 -2.69
N SER A 60 -14.52 -5.36 -1.82
CA SER A 60 -15.67 -4.97 -0.99
C SER A 60 -15.29 -4.19 0.28
N LEU A 61 -14.01 -3.88 0.47
CA LEU A 61 -13.53 -2.97 1.50
C LEU A 61 -13.68 -1.51 1.03
N SER A 62 -14.06 -0.63 1.95
CA SER A 62 -14.15 0.80 1.64
C SER A 62 -12.76 1.40 1.38
N ALA A 63 -12.71 2.52 0.64
CA ALA A 63 -11.47 3.26 0.44
C ALA A 63 -10.79 3.68 1.76
N ARG A 64 -11.59 3.95 2.82
CA ARG A 64 -11.07 4.22 4.16
C ARG A 64 -10.40 2.98 4.77
N GLU A 65 -11.08 1.83 4.77
CA GLU A 65 -10.53 0.57 5.29
C GLU A 65 -9.25 0.16 4.54
N LEU A 66 -9.21 0.32 3.21
CA LEU A 66 -8.00 0.05 2.41
C LEU A 66 -6.84 0.96 2.81
N GLU A 67 -7.07 2.26 2.99
CA GLU A 67 -6.03 3.19 3.42
C GLU A 67 -5.62 3.01 4.88
N ALA A 68 -6.52 2.53 5.74
CA ALA A 68 -6.17 2.11 7.10
C ALA A 68 -5.15 0.98 7.08
N ILE A 69 -5.34 -0.04 6.22
CA ILE A 69 -4.35 -1.11 6.01
C ILE A 69 -3.05 -0.53 5.44
N ASN A 70 -3.14 0.19 4.31
CA ASN A 70 -1.95 0.62 3.58
C ASN A 70 -1.05 1.52 4.43
N LEU A 71 -1.63 2.51 5.12
CA LEU A 71 -0.87 3.44 5.95
C LEU A 71 -0.28 2.75 7.18
N SER A 72 -1.08 1.95 7.90
CA SER A 72 -0.62 1.25 9.11
C SER A 72 0.50 0.26 8.79
N VAL A 73 0.35 -0.56 7.75
CA VAL A 73 1.37 -1.52 7.31
C VAL A 73 2.63 -0.82 6.80
N SER A 74 2.48 0.30 6.09
CA SER A 74 3.62 1.11 5.62
C SER A 74 4.47 1.65 6.75
N GLU A 75 3.85 2.20 7.81
CA GLU A 75 4.59 2.67 8.98
C GLU A 75 5.32 1.52 9.67
N HIS A 76 4.62 0.41 9.91
CA HIS A 76 5.17 -0.70 10.69
C HIS A 76 6.20 -1.54 9.92
N SER A 77 6.14 -1.49 8.60
CA SER A 77 7.21 -2.02 7.76
C SER A 77 8.28 -0.97 7.44
N GLY A 78 8.21 0.27 7.97
CA GLY A 78 9.26 1.27 7.78
C GLY A 78 9.51 1.67 6.32
N CYS A 79 8.45 1.87 5.54
CA CYS A 79 8.54 2.45 4.18
C CYS A 79 8.15 3.93 4.18
N ASP A 80 9.10 4.85 4.31
CA ASP A 80 8.84 6.30 4.32
C ASP A 80 8.14 6.79 3.03
N TYR A 81 8.52 6.23 1.88
CA TYR A 81 7.88 6.54 0.59
C TYR A 81 6.39 6.20 0.58
N CYS A 82 6.06 5.03 1.13
CA CYS A 82 4.72 4.51 1.16
C CYS A 82 3.89 5.23 2.23
N VAL A 83 4.48 5.55 3.37
CA VAL A 83 3.87 6.40 4.42
C VAL A 83 3.52 7.78 3.86
N ALA A 84 4.42 8.43 3.11
CA ALA A 84 4.15 9.71 2.48
C ALA A 84 3.00 9.62 1.46
N ALA A 85 3.04 8.63 0.56
CA ALA A 85 1.99 8.41 -0.44
C ALA A 85 0.63 8.12 0.20
N HIS A 86 0.56 7.15 1.11
CA HIS A 86 -0.69 6.73 1.74
C HIS A 86 -1.19 7.68 2.82
N THR A 87 -0.36 8.56 3.38
CA THR A 87 -0.87 9.68 4.20
C THR A 87 -1.66 10.67 3.33
N MET A 88 -1.18 10.95 2.11
CA MET A 88 -1.90 11.80 1.16
C MET A 88 -3.20 11.13 0.70
N ILE A 89 -3.15 9.84 0.34
CA ILE A 89 -4.32 9.10 -0.16
C ILE A 89 -5.34 8.86 0.96
N ALA A 90 -4.91 8.55 2.19
CA ALA A 90 -5.80 8.46 3.35
C ALA A 90 -6.57 9.77 3.59
N LYS A 91 -5.92 10.93 3.45
CA LYS A 91 -6.62 12.24 3.54
C LYS A 91 -7.66 12.41 2.43
N LEU A 92 -7.37 11.95 1.20
CA LEU A 92 -8.35 11.94 0.11
C LEU A 92 -9.51 10.96 0.36
N ALA A 93 -9.26 9.86 1.09
CA ALA A 93 -10.29 8.94 1.58
C ALA A 93 -11.09 9.51 2.77
N GLY A 94 -10.76 10.73 3.23
CA GLY A 94 -11.48 11.47 4.25
C GLY A 94 -10.90 11.37 5.65
N TYR A 95 -9.70 10.80 5.83
CA TYR A 95 -9.03 10.83 7.14
C TYR A 95 -8.50 12.22 7.47
N THR A 96 -8.63 12.63 8.73
CA THR A 96 -7.98 13.84 9.24
C THR A 96 -6.48 13.62 9.48
N ALA A 97 -5.73 14.70 9.69
CA ALA A 97 -4.32 14.58 10.05
C ALA A 97 -4.09 13.83 11.38
N GLU A 98 -4.98 14.00 12.37
CA GLU A 98 -4.94 13.24 13.63
C GLU A 98 -5.16 11.75 13.37
N GLU A 99 -6.22 11.42 12.62
CA GLU A 99 -6.55 10.04 12.29
C GLU A 99 -5.42 9.34 11.51
N THR A 100 -4.77 10.03 10.56
CA THR A 100 -3.59 9.46 9.89
C THR A 100 -2.43 9.17 10.84
N ARG A 101 -2.23 9.98 11.89
CA ARG A 101 -1.21 9.71 12.91
C ARG A 101 -1.57 8.50 13.76
N GLN A 102 -2.83 8.32 14.10
CA GLN A 102 -3.30 7.16 14.86
C GLN A 102 -3.13 5.86 14.07
N LEU A 103 -3.49 5.85 12.77
CA LEU A 103 -3.26 4.72 11.88
C LEU A 103 -1.76 4.36 11.80
N ARG A 104 -0.88 5.36 11.66
CA ARG A 104 0.57 5.15 11.71
C ARG A 104 1.02 4.54 13.05
N GLN A 105 0.44 4.95 14.18
CA GLN A 105 0.66 4.33 15.49
C GLN A 105 0.02 2.93 15.63
N GLY A 106 -0.75 2.49 14.64
CA GLY A 106 -1.37 1.18 14.61
C GLY A 106 -2.60 1.06 15.49
N SER A 107 -3.38 2.14 15.62
CA SER A 107 -4.65 2.14 16.35
C SER A 107 -5.66 3.08 15.69
N TYR A 108 -6.95 2.81 15.86
CA TYR A 108 -8.03 3.65 15.35
C TYR A 108 -9.27 3.63 16.27
N PRO A 109 -9.19 4.23 17.48
CA PRO A 109 -10.22 4.07 18.51
C PRO A 109 -11.59 4.65 18.17
N GLN A 110 -11.71 5.46 17.11
CA GLN A 110 -12.96 6.08 16.68
C GLN A 110 -13.94 5.11 16.02
N ASP A 111 -13.43 4.01 15.46
CA ASP A 111 -14.25 2.98 14.80
C ASP A 111 -13.69 1.59 15.10
N ALA A 112 -14.39 0.85 15.95
CA ALA A 112 -14.00 -0.49 16.36
C ALA A 112 -13.88 -1.46 15.18
N ARG A 113 -14.65 -1.23 14.10
CA ARG A 113 -14.54 -2.04 12.87
C ARG A 113 -13.19 -1.81 12.20
N THR A 114 -12.87 -0.56 11.87
CA THR A 114 -11.57 -0.22 11.27
C THR A 114 -10.40 -0.57 12.18
N ASP A 115 -10.51 -0.38 13.50
CA ASP A 115 -9.43 -0.76 14.43
C ASP A 115 -9.14 -2.26 14.41
N ALA A 116 -10.17 -3.11 14.44
CA ALA A 116 -10.00 -4.56 14.34
C ALA A 116 -9.30 -4.97 13.02
N LEU A 117 -9.61 -4.28 11.91
CA LEU A 117 -8.94 -4.49 10.63
C LEU A 117 -7.46 -4.08 10.68
N VAL A 118 -7.15 -2.94 11.30
CA VAL A 118 -5.77 -2.47 11.52
C VAL A 118 -5.00 -3.47 12.39
N GLN A 119 -5.56 -3.91 13.52
CA GLN A 119 -4.90 -4.90 14.38
C GLN A 119 -4.64 -6.21 13.65
N PHE A 120 -5.61 -6.71 12.89
CA PHE A 120 -5.45 -7.91 12.08
C PHE A 120 -4.33 -7.77 11.04
N ALA A 121 -4.31 -6.66 10.28
CA ALA A 121 -3.28 -6.38 9.30
C ALA A 121 -1.88 -6.26 9.94
N LEU A 122 -1.77 -5.65 11.12
CA LEU A 122 -0.50 -5.55 11.83
C LEU A 122 -0.04 -6.88 12.42
N GLU A 123 -0.95 -7.72 12.91
CA GLU A 123 -0.60 -9.05 13.41
C GLU A 123 -0.05 -9.94 12.29
N LEU A 124 -0.67 -9.91 11.10
CA LEU A 124 -0.18 -10.59 9.89
C LEU A 124 1.27 -10.20 9.56
N VAL A 125 1.63 -8.93 9.71
CA VAL A 125 2.95 -8.42 9.33
C VAL A 125 4.00 -8.66 10.44
N ARG A 126 3.59 -8.60 11.70
CA ARG A 126 4.49 -8.70 12.87
C ARG A 126 4.81 -10.14 13.27
N THR A 127 3.92 -11.08 12.96
CA THR A 127 4.06 -12.48 13.39
C THR A 127 4.55 -13.39 12.25
N ARG A 128 4.85 -14.65 12.58
CA ARG A 128 5.23 -15.69 11.63
C ARG A 128 4.49 -16.98 11.99
N GLY A 129 4.23 -17.80 10.98
CA GLY A 129 3.48 -19.04 11.14
C GLY A 129 1.96 -18.83 11.07
N THR A 130 1.21 -19.85 11.46
CA THR A 130 -0.26 -19.79 11.47
C THR A 130 -0.73 -18.80 12.52
N LEU A 131 -1.59 -17.86 12.13
CA LEU A 131 -2.23 -16.93 13.06
C LEU A 131 -3.05 -17.68 14.11
N PRO A 132 -3.11 -17.18 15.36
CA PRO A 132 -4.08 -17.66 16.33
C PRO A 132 -5.51 -17.54 15.76
N ALA A 133 -6.35 -18.56 16.00
CA ALA A 133 -7.75 -18.51 15.59
C ALA A 133 -8.48 -17.28 16.16
N ALA A 134 -8.12 -16.87 17.38
CA ALA A 134 -8.69 -15.69 18.04
C ALA A 134 -8.50 -14.38 17.23
N SER A 135 -7.43 -14.24 16.47
CA SER A 135 -7.17 -13.06 15.63
C SER A 135 -8.16 -12.97 14.47
N VAL A 136 -8.48 -14.13 13.87
CA VAL A 136 -9.48 -14.23 12.80
C VAL A 136 -10.90 -14.03 13.38
N GLU A 137 -11.18 -14.60 14.54
CA GLU A 137 -12.47 -14.40 15.21
C GLU A 137 -12.69 -12.93 15.63
N ALA A 138 -11.64 -12.22 16.05
CA ALA A 138 -11.73 -10.81 16.42
C ALA A 138 -12.14 -9.93 15.22
N VAL A 139 -11.54 -10.13 14.04
CA VAL A 139 -11.92 -9.37 12.84
C VAL A 139 -13.32 -9.78 12.34
N ARG A 140 -13.72 -11.05 12.48
CA ARG A 140 -15.10 -11.49 12.19
C ARG A 140 -16.11 -10.83 13.11
N ALA A 141 -15.83 -10.78 14.41
CA ALA A 141 -16.69 -10.16 15.42
C ALA A 141 -16.89 -8.65 15.17
N ALA A 142 -15.92 -8.01 14.50
CA ALA A 142 -16.01 -6.62 14.06
C ALA A 142 -16.87 -6.42 12.78
N GLY A 143 -17.40 -7.51 12.20
CA GLY A 143 -18.35 -7.46 11.09
C GLY A 143 -17.74 -7.67 9.71
N PHE A 144 -16.51 -8.21 9.62
CA PHE A 144 -15.91 -8.64 8.35
C PHE A 144 -16.28 -10.09 8.03
N ASN A 145 -16.63 -10.34 6.77
CA ASN A 145 -16.85 -11.70 6.25
C ASN A 145 -15.57 -12.29 5.63
N ASP A 146 -15.62 -13.56 5.25
CA ASP A 146 -14.49 -14.29 4.66
C ASP A 146 -13.93 -13.60 3.40
N THR A 147 -14.81 -13.08 2.55
CA THR A 147 -14.41 -12.33 1.34
C THR A 147 -13.56 -11.13 1.73
N GLN A 148 -14.04 -10.31 2.67
CA GLN A 148 -13.31 -9.12 3.14
C GLN A 148 -12.00 -9.45 3.85
N ILE A 149 -11.94 -10.58 4.56
CA ILE A 149 -10.69 -11.05 5.18
C ILE A 149 -9.67 -11.43 4.11
N VAL A 150 -10.09 -12.15 3.05
CA VAL A 150 -9.21 -12.47 1.91
C VAL A 150 -8.76 -11.21 1.18
N GLU A 151 -9.66 -10.25 0.97
CA GLU A 151 -9.34 -8.95 0.37
C GLU A 151 -8.36 -8.13 1.22
N ALA A 152 -8.51 -8.15 2.55
CA ALA A 152 -7.59 -7.51 3.47
C ALA A 152 -6.19 -8.14 3.41
N VAL A 153 -6.10 -9.48 3.36
CA VAL A 153 -4.84 -10.20 3.16
C VAL A 153 -4.20 -9.83 1.83
N HIS A 154 -4.99 -9.70 0.75
CA HIS A 154 -4.49 -9.27 -0.55
C HIS A 154 -3.95 -7.82 -0.50
N ALA A 155 -4.67 -6.90 0.15
CA ALA A 155 -4.23 -5.53 0.35
C ALA A 155 -2.91 -5.47 1.14
N VAL A 156 -2.79 -6.23 2.23
CA VAL A 156 -1.54 -6.37 3.01
C VAL A 156 -0.40 -6.88 2.14
N GLY A 157 -0.63 -7.91 1.31
CA GLY A 157 0.38 -8.43 0.40
C GLY A 157 0.83 -7.41 -0.66
N ALA A 158 -0.13 -6.69 -1.25
CA ALA A 158 0.13 -5.68 -2.26
C ALA A 158 0.96 -4.51 -1.69
N ILE A 159 0.58 -3.98 -0.51
CA ILE A 159 1.33 -2.90 0.11
C ILE A 159 2.70 -3.36 0.62
N LEU A 160 2.82 -4.58 1.16
CA LEU A 160 4.14 -5.10 1.55
C LEU A 160 5.10 -5.21 0.37
N PHE A 161 4.61 -5.61 -0.80
CA PHE A 161 5.44 -5.67 -2.01
C PHE A 161 6.04 -4.29 -2.35
N THR A 162 5.21 -3.25 -2.43
CA THR A 162 5.69 -1.90 -2.74
C THR A 162 6.55 -1.33 -1.62
N ASN A 163 6.25 -1.63 -0.36
CA ASN A 163 7.09 -1.29 0.79
C ASN A 163 8.48 -1.89 0.66
N MET A 164 8.58 -3.18 0.33
CA MET A 164 9.87 -3.85 0.15
C MET A 164 10.67 -3.25 -1.00
N ILE A 165 10.04 -2.96 -2.15
CA ILE A 165 10.72 -2.31 -3.28
C ILE A 165 11.31 -0.96 -2.85
N ASN A 166 10.51 -0.12 -2.19
CA ASN A 166 10.97 1.21 -1.79
C ASN A 166 12.07 1.17 -0.73
N ARG A 167 12.01 0.20 0.21
CA ARG A 167 13.06 -0.02 1.20
C ARG A 167 14.36 -0.54 0.59
N VAL A 168 14.27 -1.41 -0.41
CA VAL A 168 15.43 -1.89 -1.16
C VAL A 168 16.05 -0.76 -1.96
N ASN A 169 15.22 0.04 -2.64
CA ASN A 169 15.68 1.07 -3.57
C ASN A 169 16.11 2.38 -2.89
N ASP A 170 15.65 2.63 -1.66
CA ASP A 170 15.75 3.96 -1.03
C ASP A 170 15.12 5.02 -1.96
N THR A 171 13.87 4.75 -2.35
CA THR A 171 13.19 5.52 -3.39
C THR A 171 13.02 6.98 -2.98
N THR A 172 13.55 7.89 -3.80
CA THR A 172 13.38 9.34 -3.61
C THR A 172 11.89 9.71 -3.56
N LEU A 173 11.51 10.46 -2.52
CA LEU A 173 10.16 10.98 -2.38
C LEU A 173 9.77 11.91 -3.53
N ASP A 174 8.59 11.66 -4.09
CA ASP A 174 7.89 12.56 -5.00
C ASP A 174 6.45 12.84 -4.52
N PHE A 175 6.22 12.61 -3.23
CA PHE A 175 5.03 12.98 -2.47
C PHE A 175 5.43 13.93 -1.32
N PRO A 176 4.49 14.71 -0.76
CA PRO A 176 4.78 15.52 0.42
C PRO A 176 5.31 14.66 1.58
N ALA A 177 6.42 15.07 2.18
CA ALA A 177 6.95 14.43 3.38
C ALA A 177 6.00 14.61 4.58
N VAL A 178 6.03 13.67 5.53
CA VAL A 178 5.10 13.55 6.66
C VAL A 178 5.78 13.14 7.96
#